data_AF-A0A540KQ62-F1
#
_entry.id   AF-A0A540KQ62-F1
#
_cell.length_a   1.000
_cell.length_b   1.000
_cell.length_c   1.000
_cell.angle_alpha   90.00
_cell.angle_beta   90.00
_cell.angle_gamma   90.00
#
_symmetry.space_group_name_H-M   'P 1'
#
loop_
_entity.id
_entity.type
_entity.pdbx_description
1 polymer ?
#
loop_
_entity_poly.entity_id
_entity_poly.type
_entity_poly.pdbx_seq_one_letter_code
_entity_poly.pdbx_strand_id
1 'polypeptide(L)'
;MASSITKINVALVNDTSSLPITLKGSNLLANGHPILTEVPLNITATLSPFNKTPSGCFLGFDADEPRSRHVVHIGKLTEIKFMSIFRFKVWWATRWTGTTGNDLEHETQMMLLDKNDSGLPYVVILPLLEGPFRASLQPSHANDDYVDICMESGSTRVSASSFRSCLYMQVGGDDPYSLVKEAMKVVRAHLGKFKLLEEKTVPKIVDKFGWCTWDAFYLMVHPRGVWEGVKGLVEGGCPPGLVLIDDGWQSISHDEDSVEGQEGMARISAGEQMPCRLISFKENYKFKDYEGASGKGLGGFVKDLKEEFGSVEHVYVWHALCGYWGGIRPGINSPGMPEECRMVSPKLSPGLQRTMEDPAVDKIVRNGVGLVLPEVAHKLYEGIHSHLQSVGIDGVKVDVINLLEMLSEDFGGRVELAKAYYKALTASVRKHFNGNGVIASMQHSNDFMYLGTEAIALGRVGDDFCSETMEQAGGTYWLQGCHVVHCAYNSLWIGNIIQPDWDMFQSTHPCAEFHAASRAISGGPIYISDSVGKHNFKLLKNLVLPDGSVLRSQHYALPSRDCLFEDPVHDGKTMLKIWNLNKK
;
A
#
# COMPACT_ATOMS: atom_id res chain seq x y z
N MET A 1 -43.40 -1.29 29.33
CA MET A 1 -42.31 -1.05 30.29
C MET A 1 -41.69 -2.38 30.70
N ALA A 2 -40.52 -2.70 30.14
CA ALA A 2 -39.52 -3.60 30.71
C ALA A 2 -38.20 -3.31 29.96
N SER A 3 -37.13 -3.18 30.73
CA SER A 3 -35.84 -2.52 30.49
C SER A 3 -35.11 -2.78 29.16
N SER A 4 -34.83 -1.70 28.43
CA SER A 4 -33.70 -1.57 27.52
C SER A 4 -32.40 -1.39 28.34
N ILE A 5 -31.48 -2.33 28.20
CA ILE A 5 -30.07 -2.18 28.59
C ILE A 5 -29.25 -2.73 27.43
N THR A 6 -28.85 -1.86 26.51
CA THR A 6 -27.69 -2.09 25.64
C THR A 6 -26.49 -2.21 26.57
N LYS A 7 -25.97 -3.42 26.77
CA LYS A 7 -24.84 -3.66 27.68
C LYS A 7 -23.57 -3.06 27.08
N ILE A 8 -23.16 -1.89 27.55
CA ILE A 8 -21.74 -1.60 27.67
C ILE A 8 -21.24 -2.56 28.76
N ASN A 9 -20.41 -3.54 28.42
CA ASN A 9 -19.71 -4.33 29.44
C ASN A 9 -18.66 -3.42 30.11
N VAL A 10 -19.12 -2.61 31.06
CA VAL A 10 -18.26 -1.78 31.90
C VAL A 10 -17.69 -2.67 33.01
N ALA A 11 -16.50 -3.22 32.77
CA ALA A 11 -15.67 -3.69 33.87
C ALA A 11 -14.92 -2.47 34.45
N LEU A 12 -15.45 -1.94 35.56
CA LEU A 12 -14.80 -1.10 36.58
C LEU A 12 -13.92 0.07 36.10
N VAL A 13 -14.52 1.25 35.99
CA VAL A 13 -13.84 2.54 36.28
C VAL A 13 -14.75 3.33 37.20
N ASN A 14 -14.34 3.48 38.47
CA ASN A 14 -14.97 4.41 39.40
C ASN A 14 -14.46 5.84 39.15
N ASP A 15 -15.36 6.79 39.37
CA ASP A 15 -15.25 8.25 39.54
C ASP A 15 -15.27 9.20 38.30
N THR A 16 -16.45 9.80 38.13
CA THR A 16 -16.77 11.20 37.71
C THR A 16 -16.29 11.79 36.38
N SER A 17 -15.46 11.13 35.56
CA SER A 17 -15.19 11.62 34.19
C SER A 17 -16.21 11.09 33.18
N SER A 18 -16.91 11.97 32.45
CA SER A 18 -17.70 11.57 31.28
C SER A 18 -16.81 10.84 30.27
N LEU A 19 -17.19 9.64 29.86
CA LEU A 19 -16.47 8.89 28.83
C LEU A 19 -16.44 9.70 27.52
N PRO A 20 -15.29 9.79 26.82
CA PRO A 20 -15.18 10.54 25.57
C PRO A 20 -16.07 10.01 24.45
N ILE A 21 -16.33 8.70 24.39
CA ILE A 21 -17.32 8.12 23.48
C ILE A 21 -18.41 7.43 24.30
N THR A 22 -19.67 7.79 24.04
CA THR A 22 -20.84 7.19 24.72
C THR A 22 -21.98 6.93 23.75
N LEU A 23 -22.64 5.79 23.86
CA LEU A 23 -23.92 5.52 23.20
C LEU A 23 -25.06 5.92 24.15
N LYS A 24 -25.79 6.98 23.82
CA LYS A 24 -26.94 7.48 24.60
C LYS A 24 -28.21 7.44 23.76
N GLY A 25 -29.14 6.55 24.11
CA GLY A 25 -30.28 6.24 23.24
C GLY A 25 -29.78 5.61 21.94
N SER A 26 -30.19 6.16 20.80
CA SER A 26 -29.69 5.79 19.47
C SER A 26 -28.59 6.72 18.95
N ASN A 27 -27.95 7.51 19.81
CA ASN A 27 -26.91 8.46 19.39
C ASN A 27 -25.55 8.06 19.95
N LEU A 28 -24.56 7.91 19.07
CA LEU A 28 -23.16 7.84 19.45
C LEU A 28 -22.61 9.25 19.58
N LEU A 29 -22.10 9.58 20.77
CA LEU A 29 -21.64 10.90 21.14
C LEU A 29 -20.11 10.91 21.33
N ALA A 30 -19.43 11.94 20.84
CA ALA A 30 -18.05 12.29 21.15
C ALA A 30 -18.01 13.54 22.05
N ASN A 31 -17.47 13.41 23.27
CA ASN A 31 -17.49 14.45 24.31
C ASN A 31 -18.88 15.08 24.51
N GLY A 32 -19.94 14.26 24.41
CA GLY A 32 -21.34 14.71 24.54
C GLY A 32 -21.98 15.24 23.25
N HIS A 33 -21.23 15.43 22.17
CA HIS A 33 -21.74 15.87 20.87
C HIS A 33 -22.08 14.68 19.96
N PRO A 34 -23.24 14.64 19.29
CA PRO A 34 -23.60 13.55 18.38
C PRO A 34 -22.64 13.49 17.19
N ILE A 35 -22.15 12.29 16.89
CA ILE A 35 -21.33 11.99 15.70
C ILE A 35 -21.98 10.98 14.76
N LEU A 36 -22.78 10.06 15.31
CA LEU A 36 -23.65 9.17 14.55
C LEU A 36 -25.00 9.12 15.27
N THR A 37 -26.08 9.34 14.52
CA THR A 37 -27.46 9.26 15.04
C THR A 37 -28.15 8.01 14.51
N GLU A 38 -29.31 7.65 15.07
CA GLU A 38 -30.06 6.46 14.66
C GLU A 38 -29.23 5.15 14.64
N VAL A 39 -28.26 5.03 15.56
CA VAL A 39 -27.40 3.84 15.70
C VAL A 39 -28.28 2.61 15.99
N PRO A 40 -28.22 1.56 15.16
CA PRO A 40 -29.04 0.37 15.35
C PRO A 40 -28.76 -0.36 16.67
N LEU A 41 -29.78 -1.05 17.20
CA LEU A 41 -29.71 -1.74 18.50
C LEU A 41 -28.73 -2.93 18.51
N ASN A 42 -28.39 -3.48 17.35
CA ASN A 42 -27.42 -4.57 17.23
C ASN A 42 -25.97 -4.08 17.24
N ILE A 43 -25.72 -2.77 17.20
CA ILE A 43 -24.38 -2.20 17.37
C ILE A 43 -23.98 -2.25 18.84
N THR A 44 -22.77 -2.73 19.09
CA THR A 44 -22.14 -2.81 20.40
C THR A 44 -20.90 -1.92 20.43
N ALA A 45 -20.65 -1.27 21.57
CA ALA A 45 -19.47 -0.45 21.79
C ALA A 45 -18.76 -0.90 23.08
N THR A 46 -17.47 -1.16 22.99
CA THR A 46 -16.62 -1.62 24.11
C THR A 46 -15.44 -0.66 24.26
N LEU A 47 -15.19 -0.18 25.47
CA LEU A 47 -14.06 0.73 25.72
C LEU A 47 -12.72 0.06 25.41
N SER A 48 -11.78 0.85 24.90
CA SER A 48 -10.42 0.36 24.67
C SER A 48 -9.70 0.12 26.00
N PRO A 49 -9.13 -1.08 26.23
CA PRO A 49 -8.34 -1.36 27.42
C PRO A 49 -6.90 -0.82 27.33
N PHE A 50 -6.49 -0.28 26.18
CA PHE A 50 -5.09 0.03 25.87
C PHE A 50 -4.65 1.44 26.27
N ASN A 51 -5.58 2.32 26.68
CA ASN A 51 -5.26 3.68 27.11
C ASN A 51 -5.42 3.83 28.62
N LYS A 52 -4.46 4.51 29.27
CA LYS A 52 -4.55 4.87 30.70
C LYS A 52 -5.77 5.73 31.01
N THR A 53 -6.21 6.53 30.04
CA THR A 53 -7.46 7.30 30.04
C THR A 53 -8.29 6.87 28.84
N PRO A 54 -9.51 6.33 29.01
CA PRO A 54 -10.31 5.86 27.88
C PRO A 54 -10.62 7.02 26.93
N SER A 55 -10.02 7.04 25.74
CA SER A 55 -10.26 8.07 24.70
C SER A 55 -10.92 7.51 23.44
N GLY A 56 -11.08 6.18 23.36
CA GLY A 56 -11.64 5.49 22.22
C GLY A 56 -12.35 4.19 22.60
N CYS A 57 -13.11 3.65 21.65
CA CYS A 57 -13.86 2.42 21.79
C CYS A 57 -13.81 1.58 20.51
N PHE A 58 -14.05 0.29 20.69
CA PHE A 58 -14.27 -0.67 19.62
C PHE A 58 -15.76 -0.83 19.39
N LEU A 59 -16.17 -0.82 18.13
CA LEU A 59 -17.54 -1.14 17.73
C LEU A 59 -17.56 -2.54 17.10
N GLY A 60 -18.69 -3.20 17.30
CA GLY A 60 -19.01 -4.50 16.72
C GLY A 60 -20.51 -4.64 16.56
N PHE A 61 -20.96 -5.75 15.98
CA PHE A 61 -22.38 -6.03 15.80
C PHE A 61 -22.69 -7.52 15.79
N ASP A 62 -23.96 -7.83 16.03
CA ASP A 62 -24.54 -9.14 15.77
C ASP A 62 -25.45 -9.08 14.54
N ALA A 63 -25.40 -10.12 13.71
CA ALA A 63 -26.26 -10.35 12.57
C ALA A 63 -27.09 -11.63 12.81
N ASP A 64 -28.28 -11.68 12.22
CA ASP A 64 -29.22 -12.78 12.45
C ASP A 64 -28.70 -14.13 11.91
N GLU A 65 -27.91 -14.10 10.85
CA GLU A 65 -27.41 -15.29 10.17
C GLU A 65 -25.91 -15.18 9.87
N PRO A 66 -25.16 -16.30 9.90
CA PRO A 66 -23.78 -16.30 9.47
C PRO A 66 -23.66 -16.09 7.96
N ARG A 67 -22.85 -15.11 7.55
CA ARG A 67 -22.57 -14.81 6.14
C ARG A 67 -21.09 -14.53 5.94
N SER A 68 -20.62 -14.72 4.71
CA SER A 68 -19.27 -14.34 4.28
C SER A 68 -19.11 -12.85 4.00
N ARG A 69 -20.23 -12.13 3.88
CA ARG A 69 -20.29 -10.69 3.73
C ARG A 69 -21.48 -10.11 4.47
N HIS A 70 -21.25 -9.09 5.28
CA HIS A 70 -22.26 -8.28 5.95
C HIS A 70 -22.09 -6.83 5.56
N VAL A 71 -23.21 -6.14 5.40
CA VAL A 71 -23.27 -4.67 5.27
C VAL A 71 -24.30 -4.22 6.30
N VAL A 72 -23.86 -3.46 7.28
CA VAL A 72 -24.69 -3.09 8.44
C VAL A 72 -24.54 -1.60 8.72
N HIS A 73 -25.66 -0.92 8.92
CA HIS A 73 -25.69 0.47 9.35
C HIS A 73 -24.99 0.63 10.72
N ILE A 74 -24.08 1.59 10.84
CA ILE A 74 -23.48 1.98 12.13
C ILE A 74 -24.05 3.30 12.68
N GLY A 75 -24.90 3.96 11.90
CA GLY A 75 -25.62 5.19 12.25
C GLY A 75 -25.56 6.22 11.11
N LYS A 76 -26.39 7.25 11.20
CA LYS A 76 -26.43 8.38 10.27
C LYS A 76 -25.37 9.42 10.62
N LEU A 77 -24.64 9.84 9.59
CA LEU A 77 -23.72 10.97 9.65
C LEU A 77 -24.38 12.15 8.91
N THR A 78 -24.63 13.26 9.60
CA THR A 78 -25.34 14.41 9.03
C THR A 78 -24.67 15.71 9.44
N GLU A 79 -24.35 16.55 8.45
CA GLU A 79 -23.78 17.90 8.64
C GLU A 79 -22.46 17.94 9.44
N ILE A 80 -21.68 16.86 9.39
CA ILE A 80 -20.35 16.80 10.00
C ILE A 80 -19.33 16.61 8.90
N LYS A 81 -18.51 17.65 8.71
CA LYS A 81 -17.42 17.61 7.74
C LYS A 81 -16.45 16.49 8.06
N PHE A 82 -16.06 15.72 7.06
CA PHE A 82 -15.08 14.66 7.19
C PHE A 82 -14.11 14.63 6.03
N MET A 83 -12.97 14.00 6.28
CA MET A 83 -12.07 13.47 5.25
C MET A 83 -11.94 11.97 5.44
N SER A 84 -11.95 11.22 4.35
CA SER A 84 -11.74 9.78 4.36
C SER A 84 -10.64 9.36 3.40
N ILE A 85 -10.08 8.17 3.61
CA ILE A 85 -9.20 7.49 2.67
C ILE A 85 -9.92 6.24 2.19
N PHE A 86 -10.14 6.12 0.89
CA PHE A 86 -10.85 5.00 0.26
C PHE A 86 -10.06 4.43 -0.91
N ARG A 87 -10.30 3.16 -1.25
CA ARG A 87 -9.71 2.55 -2.43
C ARG A 87 -10.49 2.95 -3.68
N PHE A 88 -9.90 3.81 -4.50
CA PHE A 88 -10.49 4.18 -5.79
C PHE A 88 -10.12 3.20 -6.91
N LYS A 89 -9.07 2.37 -6.70
CA LYS A 89 -8.69 1.22 -7.55
C LYS A 89 -8.39 0.03 -6.65
N VAL A 90 -8.24 -1.16 -7.24
CA VAL A 90 -7.81 -2.36 -6.50
C VAL A 90 -6.46 -2.11 -5.80
N TRP A 91 -5.52 -1.43 -6.43
CA TRP A 91 -4.18 -1.29 -5.86
C TRP A 91 -4.04 -0.07 -4.93
N TRP A 92 -4.85 0.96 -5.18
CA TRP A 92 -4.56 2.33 -4.77
C TRP A 92 -5.72 2.98 -4.03
N ALA A 93 -5.34 3.83 -3.09
CA ALA A 93 -6.26 4.62 -2.28
C ALA A 93 -6.05 6.11 -2.54
N THR A 94 -7.08 6.90 -2.27
CA THR A 94 -7.03 8.35 -2.31
C THR A 94 -7.94 8.92 -1.24
N ARG A 95 -7.88 10.24 -1.07
CA ARG A 95 -8.72 10.97 -0.14
C ARG A 95 -10.08 11.31 -0.74
N TRP A 96 -11.07 11.43 0.11
CA TRP A 96 -12.38 12.01 -0.19
C TRP A 96 -12.82 12.94 0.94
N THR A 97 -13.77 13.83 0.67
CA THR A 97 -14.31 14.77 1.66
C THR A 97 -15.82 14.89 1.49
N GLY A 98 -16.56 14.99 2.60
CA GLY A 98 -18.01 15.13 2.58
C GLY A 98 -18.54 15.66 3.90
N THR A 99 -19.87 15.71 4.03
CA THR A 99 -20.55 16.16 5.25
C THR A 99 -21.64 15.21 5.73
N THR A 100 -22.03 14.23 4.91
CA THR A 100 -23.09 13.26 5.19
C THR A 100 -22.63 11.82 4.95
N GLY A 101 -23.36 10.83 5.49
CA GLY A 101 -23.05 9.42 5.23
C GLY A 101 -23.18 9.01 3.76
N ASN A 102 -24.00 9.74 3.00
CA ASN A 102 -24.16 9.54 1.56
C ASN A 102 -22.93 9.98 0.75
N ASP A 103 -22.13 10.90 1.29
CA ASP A 103 -20.92 11.38 0.64
C ASP A 103 -19.74 10.41 0.79
N LEU A 104 -19.86 9.33 1.58
CA LEU A 104 -18.79 8.35 1.69
C LEU A 104 -18.60 7.60 0.38
N GLU A 105 -17.35 7.20 0.13
CA GLU A 105 -17.02 6.28 -0.95
C GLU A 105 -16.95 4.84 -0.45
N HIS A 106 -17.25 3.89 -1.35
CA HIS A 106 -17.05 2.46 -1.09
C HIS A 106 -15.56 2.17 -0.78
N GLU A 107 -15.31 1.11 -0.03
CA GLU A 107 -13.94 0.72 0.34
C GLU A 107 -13.18 1.80 1.14
N THR A 108 -13.89 2.58 1.95
CA THR A 108 -13.29 3.54 2.89
C THR A 108 -12.58 2.81 4.04
N GLN A 109 -11.32 3.15 4.29
CA GLN A 109 -10.40 2.46 5.22
C GLN A 109 -9.94 3.32 6.39
N MET A 110 -10.20 4.62 6.32
CA MET A 110 -10.06 5.57 7.42
C MET A 110 -11.06 6.70 7.18
N MET A 111 -11.67 7.19 8.25
CA MET A 111 -12.43 8.44 8.24
C MET A 111 -12.01 9.30 9.42
N LEU A 112 -11.87 10.60 9.19
CA LEU A 112 -11.56 11.62 10.18
C LEU A 112 -12.68 12.67 10.12
N LEU A 113 -13.41 12.83 11.22
CA LEU A 113 -14.42 13.89 11.38
C LEU A 113 -13.73 15.17 11.85
N ASP A 114 -14.05 16.31 11.23
CA ASP A 114 -13.52 17.62 11.62
C ASP A 114 -14.14 18.06 12.96
N LYS A 115 -13.39 18.89 13.67
CA LYS A 115 -13.93 19.61 14.82
C LYS A 115 -14.78 20.79 14.35
N ASN A 116 -15.63 21.31 15.22
CA ASN A 116 -16.33 22.56 14.95
C ASN A 116 -16.28 23.53 16.15
N ASP A 117 -16.59 24.79 15.89
CA ASP A 117 -16.55 25.86 16.89
C ASP A 117 -17.61 25.68 18.00
N SER A 118 -18.59 24.81 17.76
CA SER A 118 -19.65 24.46 18.72
C SER A 118 -19.22 23.39 19.74
N GLY A 119 -17.98 22.90 19.67
CA GLY A 119 -17.40 21.96 20.64
C GLY A 119 -17.28 20.51 20.16
N LEU A 120 -17.71 20.19 18.92
CA LEU A 120 -17.48 18.87 18.33
C LEU A 120 -15.97 18.62 18.21
N PRO A 121 -15.42 17.54 18.79
CA PRO A 121 -14.00 17.24 18.70
C PRO A 121 -13.63 16.52 17.40
N TYR A 122 -12.32 16.44 17.11
CA TYR A 122 -11.83 15.52 16.09
C TYR A 122 -12.14 14.07 16.47
N VAL A 123 -12.60 13.26 15.50
CA VAL A 123 -12.84 11.82 15.70
C VAL A 123 -12.24 11.03 14.55
N VAL A 124 -11.38 10.07 14.84
CA VAL A 124 -10.87 9.13 13.85
C VAL A 124 -11.62 7.81 13.96
N ILE A 125 -11.94 7.22 12.81
CA ILE A 125 -12.67 5.97 12.65
C ILE A 125 -11.85 5.06 11.73
N LEU A 126 -11.51 3.88 12.23
CA LEU A 126 -10.61 2.91 11.59
C LEU A 126 -11.29 1.53 11.50
N PRO A 127 -11.73 1.11 10.31
CA PRO A 127 -12.13 -0.27 10.03
C PRO A 127 -10.97 -1.23 10.25
N LEU A 128 -11.23 -2.33 10.95
CA LEU A 128 -10.23 -3.30 11.40
C LEU A 128 -10.46 -4.70 10.80
N LEU A 129 -9.53 -5.61 11.09
CA LEU A 129 -9.73 -7.04 10.88
C LEU A 129 -10.31 -7.66 12.15
N GLU A 130 -11.23 -8.62 11.97
CA GLU A 130 -11.69 -9.47 13.07
C GLU A 130 -11.85 -10.90 12.58
N GLY A 131 -11.09 -11.82 13.19
CA GLY A 131 -11.02 -13.20 12.72
C GLY A 131 -10.57 -13.25 11.24
N PRO A 132 -11.28 -13.98 10.38
CA PRO A 132 -10.97 -14.05 8.95
C PRO A 132 -11.62 -12.92 8.11
N PHE A 133 -12.22 -11.90 8.73
CA PHE A 133 -12.94 -10.83 8.06
C PHE A 133 -12.17 -9.52 8.07
N ARG A 134 -12.36 -8.73 7.01
CA ARG A 134 -11.87 -7.36 6.87
C ARG A 134 -13.04 -6.39 6.84
N ALA A 135 -12.91 -5.29 7.56
CA ALA A 135 -13.86 -4.19 7.55
C ALA A 135 -13.47 -3.08 6.56
N SER A 136 -14.48 -2.49 5.90
CA SER A 136 -14.44 -1.16 5.27
C SER A 136 -15.72 -0.38 5.60
N LEU A 137 -15.69 0.95 5.42
CA LEU A 137 -16.89 1.77 5.41
C LEU A 137 -17.37 2.00 3.98
N GLN A 138 -18.67 2.25 3.84
CA GLN A 138 -19.31 2.60 2.57
C GLN A 138 -20.59 3.41 2.84
N PRO A 139 -21.13 4.13 1.84
CA PRO A 139 -22.43 4.77 1.95
C PRO A 139 -23.54 3.70 1.95
N SER A 140 -24.67 4.03 2.58
CA SER A 140 -25.89 3.22 2.51
C SER A 140 -26.46 3.15 1.10
N HIS A 141 -26.94 1.97 0.71
CA HIS A 141 -27.61 1.78 -0.58
C HIS A 141 -28.92 2.57 -0.72
N ALA A 142 -29.56 2.95 0.39
CA ALA A 142 -30.85 3.65 0.40
C ALA A 142 -30.71 5.18 0.29
N ASN A 143 -29.49 5.71 0.25
CA ASN A 143 -29.19 7.14 0.18
C ASN A 143 -29.86 7.96 1.31
N ASP A 144 -29.81 7.43 2.52
CA ASP A 144 -30.50 7.89 3.73
C ASP A 144 -29.53 8.38 4.83
N ASP A 145 -28.34 8.81 4.43
CA ASP A 145 -27.24 9.36 5.26
C ASP A 145 -26.62 8.36 6.25
N TYR A 146 -27.01 7.08 6.18
CA TYR A 146 -26.36 6.03 6.96
C TYR A 146 -24.95 5.75 6.45
N VAL A 147 -24.04 5.60 7.40
CA VAL A 147 -22.74 4.99 7.18
C VAL A 147 -22.88 3.48 7.43
N ASP A 148 -22.40 2.68 6.49
CA ASP A 148 -22.38 1.23 6.61
C ASP A 148 -20.97 0.72 6.90
N ILE A 149 -20.88 -0.29 7.75
CA ILE A 149 -19.70 -1.15 7.83
C ILE A 149 -19.89 -2.40 6.97
N CYS A 150 -18.95 -2.63 6.05
CA CYS A 150 -18.86 -3.84 5.25
C CYS A 150 -17.83 -4.79 5.88
N MET A 151 -18.29 -5.95 6.36
CA MET A 151 -17.43 -7.03 6.85
C MET A 151 -17.40 -8.16 5.82
N GLU A 152 -16.24 -8.48 5.26
CA GLU A 152 -16.11 -9.56 4.28
C GLU A 152 -14.91 -10.47 4.51
N SER A 153 -15.13 -11.78 4.33
CA SER A 153 -14.09 -12.80 4.41
C SER A 153 -13.43 -13.08 3.06
N GLY A 154 -14.02 -12.64 1.94
CA GLY A 154 -13.54 -12.96 0.59
C GLY A 154 -13.79 -14.42 0.15
N SER A 155 -14.49 -15.22 0.95
CA SER A 155 -14.78 -16.64 0.65
C SER A 155 -16.20 -17.01 1.04
N THR A 156 -16.97 -17.63 0.13
CA THR A 156 -18.33 -18.12 0.46
C THR A 156 -18.34 -19.24 1.49
N ARG A 157 -17.18 -19.86 1.74
CA ARG A 157 -16.99 -20.96 2.70
C ARG A 157 -16.69 -20.47 4.12
N VAL A 158 -16.39 -19.18 4.29
CA VAL A 158 -16.02 -18.59 5.58
C VAL A 158 -17.08 -17.60 5.98
N SER A 159 -17.92 -18.00 6.95
CA SER A 159 -19.03 -17.21 7.45
C SER A 159 -18.93 -16.98 8.96
N ALA A 160 -19.43 -15.85 9.42
CA ALA A 160 -19.60 -15.50 10.82
C ALA A 160 -20.84 -14.61 10.96
N SER A 161 -21.38 -14.45 12.16
CA SER A 161 -22.55 -13.60 12.44
C SER A 161 -22.33 -12.62 13.59
N SER A 162 -21.14 -12.58 14.18
CA SER A 162 -20.88 -11.83 15.40
C SER A 162 -19.48 -11.23 15.37
N PHE A 163 -19.40 -9.93 15.61
CA PHE A 163 -18.17 -9.14 15.62
C PHE A 163 -18.18 -8.19 16.81
N ARG A 164 -17.02 -7.94 17.42
CA ARG A 164 -16.88 -7.17 18.67
C ARG A 164 -15.93 -5.99 18.58
N SER A 165 -15.06 -5.99 17.57
CA SER A 165 -13.99 -5.00 17.42
C SER A 165 -13.62 -4.73 15.97
N CYS A 166 -14.60 -4.84 15.06
CA CYS A 166 -14.39 -4.63 13.63
C CYS A 166 -14.18 -3.16 13.24
N LEU A 167 -14.40 -2.23 14.16
CA LEU A 167 -14.18 -0.80 13.96
C LEU A 167 -13.58 -0.20 15.24
N TYR A 168 -12.59 0.68 15.11
CA TYR A 168 -12.07 1.46 16.21
C TYR A 168 -12.37 2.94 16.03
N MET A 169 -12.82 3.60 17.09
CA MET A 169 -13.10 5.03 17.12
C MET A 169 -12.35 5.69 18.26
N GLN A 170 -11.76 6.85 18.01
CA GLN A 170 -11.06 7.62 19.04
C GLN A 170 -11.33 9.12 18.90
N VAL A 171 -11.55 9.77 20.04
CA VAL A 171 -11.70 11.23 20.14
C VAL A 171 -10.34 11.86 20.39
N GLY A 172 -10.04 12.93 19.65
CA GLY A 172 -8.84 13.75 19.81
C GLY A 172 -9.14 15.13 20.39
N GLY A 173 -8.06 15.80 20.83
CA GLY A 173 -8.08 17.21 21.18
C GLY A 173 -8.04 18.09 19.94
N ASP A 174 -7.16 19.10 19.92
CA ASP A 174 -7.07 20.07 18.82
C ASP A 174 -6.15 19.66 17.66
N ASP A 175 -5.47 18.53 17.77
CA ASP A 175 -4.48 18.05 16.79
C ASP A 175 -4.94 16.74 16.11
N PRO A 176 -5.38 16.80 14.83
CA PRO A 176 -5.80 15.61 14.10
C PRO A 176 -4.65 14.65 13.77
N TYR A 177 -3.40 15.13 13.67
CA TYR A 177 -2.25 14.29 13.33
C TYR A 177 -1.86 13.41 14.51
N SER A 178 -1.77 14.01 15.70
CA SER A 178 -1.54 13.25 16.94
C SER A 178 -2.70 12.27 17.21
N LEU A 179 -3.94 12.65 16.92
CA LEU A 179 -5.09 11.74 17.05
C LEU A 179 -4.90 10.46 16.22
N VAL A 180 -4.57 10.58 14.94
CA VAL A 180 -4.33 9.41 14.07
C VAL A 180 -3.16 8.58 14.60
N LYS A 181 -2.07 9.23 15.02
CA LYS A 181 -0.90 8.53 15.58
C LYS A 181 -1.24 7.73 16.85
N GLU A 182 -1.98 8.31 17.79
CA GLU A 182 -2.38 7.63 19.02
C GLU A 182 -3.40 6.51 18.74
N ALA A 183 -4.34 6.71 17.82
CA ALA A 183 -5.28 5.66 17.42
C ALA A 183 -4.55 4.46 16.80
N MET A 184 -3.54 4.70 15.97
CA MET A 184 -2.73 3.63 15.38
C MET A 184 -1.95 2.83 16.42
N LYS A 185 -1.50 3.43 17.54
CA LYS A 185 -0.91 2.70 18.67
C LYS A 185 -1.88 1.74 19.33
N VAL A 186 -3.14 2.16 19.51
CA VAL A 186 -4.20 1.30 20.05
C VAL A 186 -4.50 0.15 19.10
N VAL A 187 -4.66 0.42 17.81
CA VAL A 187 -4.90 -0.60 16.79
C VAL A 187 -3.73 -1.59 16.71
N ARG A 188 -2.49 -1.10 16.80
CA ARG A 188 -1.29 -1.94 16.89
C ARG A 188 -1.33 -2.87 18.10
N ALA A 189 -1.65 -2.34 19.28
CA ALA A 189 -1.73 -3.13 20.51
C ALA A 189 -2.85 -4.19 20.45
N HIS A 190 -3.99 -3.82 19.89
CA HIS A 190 -5.17 -4.68 19.73
C HIS A 190 -4.94 -5.84 18.75
N LEU A 191 -4.51 -5.52 17.52
CA LEU A 191 -4.38 -6.54 16.47
C LEU A 191 -3.14 -7.41 16.66
N GLY A 192 -2.03 -6.86 17.17
CA GLY A 192 -0.87 -7.67 17.52
C GLY A 192 -0.03 -8.20 16.34
N LYS A 193 -0.34 -7.83 15.09
CA LYS A 193 0.25 -8.45 13.88
C LYS A 193 1.19 -7.58 13.05
N PHE A 194 1.03 -6.26 13.10
CA PHE A 194 1.92 -5.32 12.41
C PHE A 194 2.81 -4.57 13.40
N LYS A 195 3.67 -3.69 12.89
CA LYS A 195 4.46 -2.75 13.69
C LYS A 195 4.26 -1.33 13.16
N LEU A 196 4.35 -0.34 14.03
CA LEU A 196 4.42 1.06 13.64
C LEU A 196 5.80 1.38 13.03
N LEU A 197 5.88 2.45 12.26
CA LEU A 197 7.13 2.89 11.61
C LEU A 197 8.24 3.13 12.65
N GLU A 198 7.91 3.69 13.81
CA GLU A 198 8.84 3.94 14.91
C GLU A 198 9.39 2.66 15.59
N GLU A 199 8.75 1.50 15.36
CA GLU A 199 9.20 0.18 15.83
C GLU A 199 10.05 -0.57 14.79
N LYS A 200 10.33 0.05 13.64
CA LYS A 200 11.01 -0.54 12.50
C LYS A 200 12.30 0.21 12.16
N THR A 201 13.14 -0.44 11.37
CA THR A 201 14.30 0.18 10.75
C THR A 201 13.99 0.41 9.29
N VAL A 202 13.97 1.68 8.87
CA VAL A 202 13.82 2.04 7.46
C VAL A 202 15.09 1.65 6.70
N PRO A 203 15.00 1.08 5.47
CA PRO A 203 16.17 0.64 4.71
C PRO A 203 17.07 1.82 4.32
N LYS A 204 18.39 1.63 4.28
CA LYS A 204 19.37 2.68 3.98
C LYS A 204 19.19 3.35 2.61
N ILE A 205 18.52 2.67 1.69
CA ILE A 205 18.23 3.19 0.34
C ILE A 205 17.44 4.50 0.36
N VAL A 206 16.73 4.82 1.46
CA VAL A 206 15.97 6.09 1.55
C VAL A 206 16.86 7.33 1.67
N ASP A 207 18.13 7.16 2.07
CA ASP A 207 19.08 8.26 2.21
C ASP A 207 20.03 8.37 0.99
N LYS A 208 19.77 7.57 -0.05
CA LYS A 208 20.56 7.50 -1.28
C LYS A 208 19.71 7.90 -2.47
N PHE A 209 20.32 8.64 -3.40
CA PHE A 209 19.72 8.88 -4.70
C PHE A 209 19.62 7.57 -5.47
N GLY A 210 18.48 7.31 -6.10
CA GLY A 210 18.25 6.09 -6.86
C GLY A 210 17.90 6.30 -8.33
N TRP A 211 18.04 5.23 -9.10
CA TRP A 211 17.53 5.13 -10.47
C TRP A 211 16.76 3.83 -10.65
N CYS A 212 15.52 3.94 -11.12
CA CYS A 212 14.65 2.83 -11.48
C CYS A 212 14.64 2.65 -12.99
N THR A 213 14.64 1.40 -13.46
CA THR A 213 14.70 1.10 -14.89
C THR A 213 13.33 1.08 -15.59
N TRP A 214 12.21 1.25 -14.87
CA TRP A 214 10.86 1.05 -15.40
C TRP A 214 10.54 1.96 -16.59
N ASP A 215 10.41 3.28 -16.42
CA ASP A 215 10.11 4.17 -17.55
C ASP A 215 11.30 4.31 -18.52
N ALA A 216 12.50 3.88 -18.11
CA ALA A 216 13.69 3.94 -18.95
C ALA A 216 13.70 2.84 -20.03
N PHE A 217 13.15 1.66 -19.73
CA PHE A 217 13.21 0.50 -20.64
C PHE A 217 11.91 -0.29 -20.74
N TYR A 218 10.96 -0.13 -19.81
CA TYR A 218 9.88 -1.06 -19.55
C TYR A 218 10.42 -2.50 -19.54
N LEU A 219 9.76 -3.41 -20.27
CA LEU A 219 10.13 -4.81 -20.37
C LEU A 219 11.48 -5.06 -21.08
N MET A 220 12.10 -4.03 -21.67
CA MET A 220 13.33 -4.14 -22.47
C MET A 220 14.61 -3.95 -21.66
N VAL A 221 14.54 -3.86 -20.33
CA VAL A 221 15.74 -3.66 -19.48
C VAL A 221 16.81 -4.74 -19.74
N HIS A 222 18.07 -4.32 -19.89
CA HIS A 222 19.21 -5.20 -20.17
C HIS A 222 20.52 -4.66 -19.57
N PRO A 223 21.54 -5.51 -19.31
CA PRO A 223 22.77 -5.12 -18.60
C PRO A 223 23.47 -3.88 -19.16
N ARG A 224 23.68 -3.84 -20.48
CA ARG A 224 24.36 -2.70 -21.14
C ARG A 224 23.62 -1.36 -20.94
N GLY A 225 22.29 -1.35 -21.04
CA GLY A 225 21.51 -0.14 -20.86
C GLY A 225 21.56 0.36 -19.41
N VAL A 226 21.50 -0.57 -18.45
CA VAL A 226 21.65 -0.24 -17.03
C VAL A 226 23.04 0.34 -16.75
N TRP A 227 24.10 -0.29 -17.29
CA TRP A 227 25.47 0.23 -17.19
C TRP A 227 25.62 1.64 -17.74
N GLU A 228 25.13 1.88 -18.97
CA GLU A 228 25.20 3.19 -19.64
C GLU A 228 24.41 4.27 -18.87
N GLY A 229 23.26 3.92 -18.28
CA GLY A 229 22.47 4.82 -17.44
C GLY A 229 23.21 5.21 -16.15
N VAL A 230 23.75 4.24 -15.42
CA VAL A 230 24.56 4.52 -14.21
C VAL A 230 25.79 5.36 -14.55
N LYS A 231 26.52 5.01 -15.62
CA LYS A 231 27.66 5.78 -16.11
C LYS A 231 27.29 7.23 -16.37
N GLY A 232 26.19 7.48 -17.09
CA GLY A 232 25.73 8.83 -17.41
C GLY A 232 25.41 9.66 -16.17
N LEU A 233 24.79 9.05 -15.16
CA LEU A 233 24.47 9.72 -13.89
C LEU A 233 25.74 10.05 -13.07
N VAL A 234 26.71 9.11 -13.02
CA VAL A 234 28.01 9.32 -12.36
C VAL A 234 28.79 10.45 -13.05
N GLU A 235 28.95 10.40 -14.37
CA GLU A 235 29.64 11.44 -15.15
C GLU A 235 28.93 12.81 -15.06
N GLY A 236 27.61 12.79 -14.93
CA GLY A 236 26.79 13.99 -14.70
C GLY A 236 26.92 14.61 -13.31
N GLY A 237 27.58 13.92 -12.37
CA GLY A 237 27.76 14.36 -10.98
C GLY A 237 26.54 14.14 -10.09
N CYS A 238 25.69 13.17 -10.44
CA CYS A 238 24.55 12.72 -9.62
C CYS A 238 24.61 11.19 -9.49
N PRO A 239 25.67 10.64 -8.89
CA PRO A 239 25.91 9.20 -8.87
C PRO A 239 24.82 8.48 -8.04
N PRO A 240 24.15 7.44 -8.57
CA PRO A 240 23.13 6.73 -7.82
C PRO A 240 23.75 5.79 -6.79
N GLY A 241 23.17 5.78 -5.58
CA GLY A 241 23.43 4.78 -4.55
C GLY A 241 22.50 3.58 -4.61
N LEU A 242 21.31 3.74 -5.20
CA LEU A 242 20.36 2.67 -5.47
C LEU A 242 20.18 2.50 -6.98
N VAL A 243 20.26 1.26 -7.47
CA VAL A 243 19.76 0.87 -8.79
C VAL A 243 18.63 -0.14 -8.60
N LEU A 244 17.44 0.19 -9.07
CA LEU A 244 16.28 -0.70 -9.06
C LEU A 244 16.04 -1.24 -10.48
N ILE A 245 16.33 -2.52 -10.69
CA ILE A 245 16.03 -3.25 -11.92
C ILE A 245 14.56 -3.68 -11.84
N ASP A 246 13.69 -2.87 -12.46
CA ASP A 246 12.25 -3.09 -12.50
C ASP A 246 11.85 -4.18 -13.50
N ASP A 247 10.55 -4.40 -13.70
CA ASP A 247 9.97 -5.49 -14.49
C ASP A 247 10.59 -5.61 -15.90
N GLY A 248 10.81 -6.85 -16.35
CA GLY A 248 11.47 -7.20 -17.61
C GLY A 248 12.73 -8.07 -17.45
N TRP A 249 13.23 -8.32 -16.24
CA TRP A 249 14.42 -9.17 -16.01
C TRP A 249 14.09 -10.65 -15.72
N GLN A 250 12.86 -10.95 -15.32
CA GLN A 250 12.43 -12.32 -14.95
C GLN A 250 12.20 -13.22 -16.18
N SER A 251 12.39 -14.54 -16.01
CA SER A 251 12.01 -15.54 -17.02
C SER A 251 10.52 -15.85 -16.93
N ILE A 252 9.77 -15.45 -17.97
CA ILE A 252 8.31 -15.56 -18.02
C ILE A 252 7.83 -16.22 -19.32
N SER A 253 6.62 -16.77 -19.30
CA SER A 253 5.94 -17.25 -20.51
C SER A 253 4.42 -17.08 -20.42
N HIS A 254 3.73 -17.21 -21.55
CA HIS A 254 2.29 -17.45 -21.59
C HIS A 254 1.96 -18.93 -21.46
N ASP A 255 0.68 -19.22 -21.26
CA ASP A 255 0.17 -20.58 -21.21
C ASP A 255 0.23 -21.27 -22.58
N GLU A 256 0.13 -20.50 -23.66
CA GLU A 256 0.21 -20.95 -25.06
C GLU A 256 1.64 -21.29 -25.51
N ASP A 257 2.66 -20.75 -24.85
CA ASP A 257 4.06 -21.03 -25.18
C ASP A 257 4.40 -22.48 -24.79
N SER A 258 5.42 -23.10 -25.40
CA SER A 258 5.81 -24.47 -25.00
C SER A 258 6.26 -24.52 -23.52
N VAL A 259 5.98 -25.62 -22.82
CA VAL A 259 6.42 -25.82 -21.41
C VAL A 259 7.92 -26.17 -21.33
N GLU A 260 8.57 -26.42 -22.49
CA GLU A 260 9.99 -26.78 -22.59
C GLU A 260 10.96 -25.59 -22.33
N GLY A 261 10.50 -24.54 -21.63
CA GLY A 261 11.35 -23.49 -21.09
C GLY A 261 11.79 -22.43 -22.10
N GLN A 262 11.11 -22.31 -23.24
CA GLN A 262 11.31 -21.17 -24.12
C GLN A 262 10.72 -19.92 -23.46
N GLU A 263 11.59 -18.98 -23.11
CA GLU A 263 11.22 -17.67 -22.58
C GLU A 263 10.32 -16.94 -23.60
N GLY A 264 9.30 -16.22 -23.15
CA GLY A 264 8.39 -15.46 -24.02
C GLY A 264 9.10 -14.27 -24.68
N MET A 265 9.89 -14.51 -25.73
CA MET A 265 10.86 -13.58 -26.33
C MET A 265 10.27 -12.32 -26.98
N ALA A 266 8.96 -12.29 -27.26
CA ALA A 266 8.35 -11.29 -28.15
C ALA A 266 7.66 -10.11 -27.44
N ARG A 267 7.72 -10.03 -26.10
CA ARG A 267 6.90 -9.09 -25.32
C ARG A 267 7.69 -7.84 -24.97
N ILE A 268 7.40 -6.77 -25.69
CA ILE A 268 8.14 -5.51 -25.63
C ILE A 268 7.28 -4.35 -25.11
N SER A 269 5.95 -4.52 -25.04
CA SER A 269 5.00 -3.45 -24.73
C SER A 269 4.47 -3.55 -23.30
N ALA A 270 4.46 -2.42 -22.59
CA ALA A 270 3.76 -2.32 -21.31
C ALA A 270 2.28 -2.65 -21.49
N GLY A 271 1.74 -3.50 -20.62
CA GLY A 271 0.38 -4.01 -20.71
C GLY A 271 0.26 -5.46 -21.21
N GLU A 272 1.27 -6.01 -21.88
CA GLU A 272 1.22 -7.40 -22.40
C GLU A 272 1.68 -8.44 -21.39
N GLN A 273 2.26 -8.00 -20.27
CA GLN A 273 2.89 -8.86 -19.28
C GLN A 273 1.92 -9.44 -18.24
N MET A 274 0.74 -8.82 -18.04
CA MET A 274 -0.20 -9.23 -17.00
C MET A 274 -0.63 -10.72 -17.07
N PRO A 275 -0.81 -11.32 -18.26
CA PRO A 275 -1.15 -12.74 -18.36
C PRO A 275 0.06 -13.68 -18.32
N CYS A 276 1.30 -13.17 -18.28
CA CYS A 276 2.50 -13.99 -18.22
C CYS A 276 2.69 -14.60 -16.82
N ARG A 277 3.42 -15.72 -16.77
CA ARG A 277 3.73 -16.46 -15.54
C ARG A 277 5.21 -16.70 -15.41
N LEU A 278 5.70 -16.72 -14.17
CA LEU A 278 7.08 -17.05 -13.85
C LEU A 278 7.35 -18.54 -14.12
N ILE A 279 8.43 -18.82 -14.85
CA ILE A 279 8.84 -20.20 -15.20
C ILE A 279 10.17 -20.61 -14.57
N SER A 280 10.91 -19.67 -13.98
CA SER A 280 12.20 -19.91 -13.33
C SER A 280 12.47 -18.81 -12.31
N PHE A 281 13.16 -19.15 -11.21
CA PHE A 281 13.69 -18.15 -10.27
C PHE A 281 14.93 -17.42 -10.79
N LYS A 282 15.57 -17.99 -11.82
CA LYS A 282 16.68 -17.35 -12.51
C LYS A 282 16.18 -16.28 -13.47
N GLU A 283 17.04 -15.30 -13.69
CA GLU A 283 16.88 -14.23 -14.67
C GLU A 283 16.76 -14.77 -16.10
N ASN A 284 16.14 -13.96 -16.96
CA ASN A 284 16.01 -14.26 -18.40
C ASN A 284 17.34 -14.11 -19.16
N TYR A 285 17.32 -14.53 -20.43
CA TYR A 285 18.48 -14.55 -21.32
C TYR A 285 19.28 -13.22 -21.33
N LYS A 286 18.59 -12.07 -21.21
CA LYS A 286 19.23 -10.74 -21.26
C LYS A 286 20.29 -10.57 -20.17
N PHE A 287 20.05 -11.12 -18.99
CA PHE A 287 20.98 -11.06 -17.85
C PHE A 287 21.78 -12.35 -17.68
N LYS A 288 21.15 -13.51 -17.94
CA LYS A 288 21.79 -14.83 -17.85
C LYS A 288 23.01 -14.95 -18.77
N ASP A 289 22.93 -14.37 -19.96
CA ASP A 289 23.97 -14.46 -20.99
C ASP A 289 25.02 -13.33 -20.87
N TYR A 290 24.94 -12.50 -19.82
CA TYR A 290 25.95 -11.49 -19.55
C TYR A 290 27.32 -12.14 -19.31
N GLU A 291 28.35 -11.62 -19.97
CA GLU A 291 29.74 -11.96 -19.75
C GLU A 291 30.53 -10.67 -19.48
N GLY A 292 30.98 -10.51 -18.24
CA GLY A 292 31.73 -9.34 -17.79
C GLY A 292 33.09 -9.70 -17.21
N ALA A 293 33.78 -8.70 -16.67
CA ALA A 293 35.13 -8.88 -16.13
C ALA A 293 35.12 -9.71 -14.84
N SER A 294 34.08 -9.54 -14.02
CA SER A 294 34.00 -10.13 -12.68
C SER A 294 33.19 -11.42 -12.60
N GLY A 295 32.59 -11.85 -13.72
CA GLY A 295 31.82 -13.09 -13.79
C GLY A 295 30.84 -13.14 -14.95
N LYS A 296 29.90 -14.09 -14.86
CA LYS A 296 28.82 -14.29 -15.84
C LYS A 296 27.45 -14.15 -15.17
N GLY A 297 26.40 -13.97 -15.98
CA GLY A 297 25.02 -13.88 -15.52
C GLY A 297 24.73 -12.60 -14.72
N LEU A 298 23.57 -12.57 -14.07
CA LEU A 298 23.17 -11.41 -13.24
C LEU A 298 24.19 -11.12 -12.13
N GLY A 299 24.77 -12.16 -11.53
CA GLY A 299 25.78 -12.00 -10.46
C GLY A 299 27.06 -11.34 -10.94
N GLY A 300 27.56 -11.71 -12.13
CA GLY A 300 28.67 -11.04 -12.78
C GLY A 300 28.37 -9.56 -13.04
N PHE A 301 27.19 -9.29 -13.59
CA PHE A 301 26.75 -7.93 -13.90
C PHE A 301 26.66 -7.04 -12.67
N VAL A 302 26.00 -7.50 -11.60
CA VAL A 302 25.86 -6.72 -10.35
C VAL A 302 27.24 -6.42 -9.75
N LYS A 303 28.15 -7.40 -9.78
CA LYS A 303 29.51 -7.21 -9.27
C LYS A 303 30.28 -6.19 -10.09
N ASP A 304 30.29 -6.31 -11.41
CA ASP A 304 30.94 -5.33 -12.30
C ASP A 304 30.36 -3.93 -12.12
N LEU A 305 29.02 -3.81 -11.98
CA LEU A 305 28.36 -2.52 -11.77
C LEU A 305 28.80 -1.84 -10.46
N LYS A 306 28.88 -2.60 -9.37
CA LYS A 306 29.31 -2.07 -8.06
C LYS A 306 30.81 -1.72 -8.07
N GLU A 307 31.65 -2.57 -8.65
CA GLU A 307 33.11 -2.39 -8.67
C GLU A 307 33.55 -1.21 -9.55
N GLU A 308 32.94 -1.02 -10.73
CA GLU A 308 33.30 0.07 -11.64
C GLU A 308 32.91 1.44 -11.08
N PHE A 309 31.67 1.59 -10.62
CA PHE A 309 31.15 2.92 -10.28
C PHE A 309 31.41 3.31 -8.83
N GLY A 310 31.54 2.34 -7.91
CA GLY A 310 31.78 2.56 -6.49
C GLY A 310 30.67 3.26 -5.72
N SER A 311 29.82 4.05 -6.40
CA SER A 311 28.67 4.74 -5.83
C SER A 311 27.46 3.84 -5.65
N VAL A 312 27.31 2.80 -6.49
CA VAL A 312 26.18 1.87 -6.44
C VAL A 312 26.34 0.97 -5.21
N GLU A 313 25.65 1.33 -4.13
CA GLU A 313 25.69 0.58 -2.86
C GLU A 313 24.65 -0.55 -2.84
N HIS A 314 23.49 -0.31 -3.46
CA HIS A 314 22.34 -1.19 -3.41
C HIS A 314 21.79 -1.46 -4.81
N VAL A 315 21.61 -2.74 -5.14
CA VAL A 315 20.88 -3.18 -6.33
C VAL A 315 19.65 -3.95 -5.87
N TYR A 316 18.47 -3.41 -6.18
CA TYR A 316 17.19 -4.06 -5.92
C TYR A 316 16.59 -4.56 -7.23
N VAL A 317 15.73 -5.58 -7.15
CA VAL A 317 14.97 -6.07 -8.31
C VAL A 317 13.47 -6.10 -8.03
N TRP A 318 12.66 -5.92 -9.05
CA TRP A 318 11.20 -6.05 -8.97
C TRP A 318 10.74 -7.51 -9.08
N HIS A 319 9.70 -7.89 -8.33
CA HIS A 319 8.89 -9.06 -8.63
C HIS A 319 7.46 -8.89 -8.09
N ALA A 320 6.47 -9.55 -8.69
CA ALA A 320 5.11 -9.58 -8.14
C ALA A 320 5.03 -10.51 -6.91
N LEU A 321 4.05 -10.28 -6.02
CA LEU A 321 3.88 -11.05 -4.78
C LEU A 321 3.76 -12.56 -5.02
N CYS A 322 3.03 -12.96 -6.08
CA CYS A 322 2.82 -14.36 -6.45
C CYS A 322 3.85 -14.89 -7.48
N GLY A 323 5.00 -14.22 -7.65
CA GLY A 323 6.08 -14.59 -8.57
C GLY A 323 6.17 -13.66 -9.78
N TYR A 324 5.11 -13.61 -10.58
CA TYR A 324 4.91 -12.63 -11.66
C TYR A 324 3.43 -12.21 -11.70
N TRP A 325 3.02 -11.33 -12.63
CA TRP A 325 1.65 -10.82 -12.71
C TRP A 325 0.57 -11.92 -12.74
N GLY A 326 0.76 -12.95 -13.58
CA GLY A 326 -0.11 -14.13 -13.65
C GLY A 326 0.24 -15.25 -12.66
N GLY A 327 1.19 -15.03 -11.75
CA GLY A 327 1.68 -16.02 -10.81
C GLY A 327 2.79 -16.93 -11.36
N ILE A 328 2.85 -18.17 -10.85
CA ILE A 328 3.78 -19.23 -11.27
C ILE A 328 3.13 -20.10 -12.33
N ARG A 329 3.87 -20.50 -13.38
CA ARG A 329 3.31 -21.42 -14.39
C ARG A 329 3.12 -22.82 -13.80
N PRO A 330 1.89 -23.37 -13.73
CA PRO A 330 1.69 -24.73 -13.24
C PRO A 330 2.31 -25.76 -14.19
N GLY A 331 2.84 -26.85 -13.63
CA GLY A 331 3.44 -27.94 -14.41
C GLY A 331 4.84 -27.64 -14.98
N ILE A 332 5.47 -26.55 -14.58
CA ILE A 332 6.85 -26.24 -14.98
C ILE A 332 7.84 -27.14 -14.22
N ASN A 333 8.77 -27.77 -14.94
CA ASN A 333 9.76 -28.68 -14.36
C ASN A 333 11.12 -28.01 -14.08
N SER A 334 11.14 -26.69 -13.89
CA SER A 334 12.36 -25.95 -13.59
C SER A 334 12.86 -26.25 -12.17
N PRO A 335 14.17 -26.51 -11.97
CA PRO A 335 14.70 -26.87 -10.65
C PRO A 335 14.36 -25.85 -9.56
N GLY A 336 13.84 -26.34 -8.43
CA GLY A 336 13.53 -25.54 -7.25
C GLY A 336 12.17 -24.83 -7.29
N MET A 337 11.45 -24.84 -8.42
CA MET A 337 10.09 -24.29 -8.49
C MET A 337 9.12 -25.16 -7.68
N PRO A 338 8.14 -24.56 -6.96
CA PRO A 338 7.14 -25.31 -6.23
C PRO A 338 6.18 -26.04 -7.18
N GLU A 339 6.11 -27.37 -7.04
CA GLU A 339 5.17 -28.21 -7.79
C GLU A 339 3.72 -28.00 -7.33
N GLU A 340 3.53 -27.61 -6.07
CA GLU A 340 2.21 -27.34 -5.50
C GLU A 340 1.70 -25.96 -5.90
N CYS A 341 1.49 -25.78 -7.20
CA CYS A 341 0.92 -24.59 -7.83
C CYS A 341 -0.32 -24.96 -8.64
N ARG A 342 -1.41 -24.18 -8.52
CA ARG A 342 -2.64 -24.40 -9.28
C ARG A 342 -3.15 -23.11 -9.90
N MET A 343 -3.83 -23.24 -11.04
CA MET A 343 -4.60 -22.13 -11.59
C MET A 343 -5.81 -21.82 -10.70
N VAL A 344 -5.93 -20.55 -10.32
CA VAL A 344 -7.05 -20.00 -9.56
C VAL A 344 -7.67 -18.87 -10.37
N SER A 345 -8.99 -18.86 -10.49
CA SER A 345 -9.73 -17.76 -11.12
C SER A 345 -9.96 -16.64 -10.10
N PRO A 346 -9.40 -15.43 -10.32
CA PRO A 346 -9.61 -14.29 -9.43
C PRO A 346 -11.07 -13.85 -9.46
N LYS A 347 -11.58 -13.44 -8.30
CA LYS A 347 -12.92 -12.90 -8.14
C LYS A 347 -12.90 -11.62 -7.33
N LEU A 348 -13.35 -10.52 -7.93
CA LEU A 348 -13.54 -9.25 -7.23
C LEU A 348 -14.70 -9.37 -6.23
N SER A 349 -14.53 -8.81 -5.05
CA SER A 349 -15.64 -8.65 -4.09
C SER A 349 -16.63 -7.58 -4.58
N PRO A 350 -17.88 -7.57 -4.09
CA PRO A 350 -18.84 -6.52 -4.45
C PRO A 350 -18.35 -5.11 -4.15
N GLY A 351 -17.49 -4.93 -3.14
CA GLY A 351 -16.84 -3.64 -2.84
C GLY A 351 -15.84 -3.25 -3.91
N LEU A 352 -14.96 -4.18 -4.32
CA LEU A 352 -13.95 -3.90 -5.35
C LEU A 352 -14.55 -3.64 -6.73
N GLN A 353 -15.70 -4.26 -7.06
CA GLN A 353 -16.42 -3.98 -8.30
C GLN A 353 -16.94 -2.54 -8.41
N ARG A 354 -16.94 -1.78 -7.31
CA ARG A 354 -17.29 -0.35 -7.29
C ARG A 354 -16.08 0.57 -7.49
N THR A 355 -14.87 0.03 -7.48
CA THR A 355 -13.65 0.80 -7.75
C THR A 355 -13.52 1.07 -9.25
N MET A 356 -12.69 2.03 -9.63
CA MET A 356 -12.40 2.34 -11.02
C MET A 356 -11.82 1.11 -11.73
N GLU A 357 -12.20 0.95 -13.00
CA GLU A 357 -11.65 -0.07 -13.88
C GLU A 357 -10.13 0.07 -13.99
N ASP A 358 -9.44 -1.07 -13.93
CA ASP A 358 -8.00 -1.16 -14.02
C ASP A 358 -7.65 -2.24 -15.06
N PRO A 359 -7.05 -1.84 -16.21
CA PRO A 359 -6.75 -2.79 -17.28
C PRO A 359 -5.84 -3.94 -16.86
N ALA A 360 -5.00 -3.76 -15.83
CA ALA A 360 -4.17 -4.84 -15.31
C ALA A 360 -5.00 -5.87 -14.54
N VAL A 361 -5.93 -5.40 -13.69
CA VAL A 361 -6.90 -6.25 -12.97
C VAL A 361 -7.74 -7.05 -13.97
N ASP A 362 -8.28 -6.40 -15.00
CA ASP A 362 -9.14 -7.07 -15.99
C ASP A 362 -8.41 -8.21 -16.70
N LYS A 363 -7.14 -7.99 -17.05
CA LYS A 363 -6.28 -9.02 -17.65
C LYS A 363 -6.01 -10.15 -16.66
N ILE A 364 -5.72 -9.86 -15.40
CA ILE A 364 -5.52 -10.89 -14.37
C ILE A 364 -6.78 -11.73 -14.18
N VAL A 365 -7.95 -11.10 -14.02
CA VAL A 365 -9.24 -11.78 -13.82
C VAL A 365 -9.56 -12.67 -15.02
N ARG A 366 -9.32 -12.19 -16.25
CA ARG A 366 -9.58 -12.95 -17.48
C ARG A 366 -8.69 -14.19 -17.62
N ASN A 367 -7.43 -14.09 -17.22
CA ASN A 367 -6.42 -15.12 -17.51
C ASN A 367 -6.15 -16.09 -16.35
N GLY A 368 -6.57 -15.74 -15.13
CA GLY A 368 -6.31 -16.54 -13.95
C GLY A 368 -4.89 -16.35 -13.39
N VAL A 369 -4.68 -16.79 -12.15
CA VAL A 369 -3.38 -16.73 -11.47
C VAL A 369 -2.91 -18.14 -11.11
N GLY A 370 -1.67 -18.46 -11.47
CA GLY A 370 -0.99 -19.65 -10.99
C GLY A 370 -0.50 -19.44 -9.56
N LEU A 371 -1.33 -19.84 -8.60
CA LEU A 371 -1.10 -19.61 -7.18
C LEU A 371 -0.37 -20.81 -6.56
N VAL A 372 0.77 -20.55 -5.92
CA VAL A 372 1.43 -21.51 -5.03
C VAL A 372 0.56 -21.73 -3.81
N LEU A 373 0.31 -22.99 -3.45
CA LEU A 373 -0.58 -23.28 -2.32
C LEU A 373 -0.03 -22.63 -1.02
N PRO A 374 -0.89 -22.03 -0.18
CA PRO A 374 -0.44 -21.25 0.98
C PRO A 374 0.41 -22.05 1.98
N GLU A 375 0.21 -23.37 2.05
CA GLU A 375 0.98 -24.29 2.91
C GLU A 375 2.47 -24.32 2.53
N VAL A 376 2.79 -24.05 1.26
CA VAL A 376 4.15 -24.07 0.72
C VAL A 376 4.60 -22.72 0.16
N ALA A 377 3.89 -21.63 0.45
CA ALA A 377 4.29 -20.27 0.03
C ALA A 377 5.72 -19.89 0.48
N HIS A 378 6.22 -20.49 1.55
CA HIS A 378 7.61 -20.34 1.99
C HIS A 378 8.64 -20.83 0.96
N LYS A 379 8.34 -21.90 0.18
CA LYS A 379 9.22 -22.39 -0.87
C LYS A 379 9.37 -21.37 -2.01
N LEU A 380 8.29 -20.64 -2.33
CA LEU A 380 8.31 -19.58 -3.34
C LEU A 380 9.32 -18.49 -2.96
N TYR A 381 9.15 -17.88 -1.78
CA TYR A 381 10.03 -16.78 -1.37
C TYR A 381 11.44 -17.23 -1.06
N GLU A 382 11.62 -18.39 -0.43
CA GLU A 382 12.95 -18.96 -0.21
C GLU A 382 13.68 -19.17 -1.53
N GLY A 383 13.01 -19.74 -2.54
CA GLY A 383 13.60 -19.99 -3.85
C GLY A 383 14.00 -18.71 -4.59
N ILE A 384 13.10 -17.71 -4.63
CA ILE A 384 13.39 -16.41 -5.27
C ILE A 384 14.51 -15.70 -4.51
N HIS A 385 14.36 -15.49 -3.20
CA HIS A 385 15.23 -14.59 -2.44
C HIS A 385 16.60 -15.20 -2.15
N SER A 386 16.71 -16.52 -1.98
CA SER A 386 18.02 -17.18 -1.87
C SER A 386 18.82 -17.07 -3.17
N HIS A 387 18.18 -17.25 -4.33
CA HIS A 387 18.82 -17.03 -5.64
C HIS A 387 19.28 -15.59 -5.78
N LEU A 388 18.38 -14.62 -5.54
CA LEU A 388 18.69 -13.18 -5.63
C LEU A 388 19.86 -12.78 -4.73
N GLN A 389 19.86 -13.21 -3.46
CA GLN A 389 20.98 -12.96 -2.56
C GLN A 389 22.28 -13.57 -3.09
N SER A 390 22.23 -14.80 -3.65
CA SER A 390 23.41 -15.48 -4.18
C SER A 390 24.06 -14.78 -5.38
N VAL A 391 23.29 -13.99 -6.13
CA VAL A 391 23.76 -13.17 -7.25
C VAL A 391 23.97 -11.70 -6.87
N GLY A 392 24.04 -11.38 -5.58
CA GLY A 392 24.46 -10.07 -5.07
C GLY A 392 23.38 -8.99 -5.03
N ILE A 393 22.10 -9.36 -5.19
CA ILE A 393 20.96 -8.44 -5.01
C ILE A 393 20.74 -8.17 -3.51
N ASP A 394 20.54 -6.90 -3.18
CA ASP A 394 20.47 -6.43 -1.78
C ASP A 394 19.04 -6.34 -1.23
N GLY A 395 18.04 -6.36 -2.11
CA GLY A 395 16.63 -6.26 -1.75
C GLY A 395 15.69 -6.33 -2.95
N VAL A 396 14.40 -6.19 -2.70
CA VAL A 396 13.35 -6.37 -3.71
C VAL A 396 12.30 -5.26 -3.68
N LYS A 397 11.72 -4.93 -4.83
CA LYS A 397 10.42 -4.25 -4.91
C LYS A 397 9.35 -5.32 -5.13
N VAL A 398 8.45 -5.49 -4.17
CA VAL A 398 7.36 -6.48 -4.24
C VAL A 398 6.08 -5.78 -4.63
N ASP A 399 5.52 -6.18 -5.77
CA ASP A 399 4.38 -5.52 -6.38
C ASP A 399 3.14 -6.42 -6.47
N VAL A 400 2.02 -5.88 -6.93
CA VAL A 400 0.74 -6.61 -7.08
C VAL A 400 0.30 -7.27 -5.76
N ILE A 401 0.58 -6.62 -4.63
CA ILE A 401 0.45 -7.21 -3.30
C ILE A 401 -1.01 -7.54 -2.96
N ASN A 402 -1.96 -6.67 -3.30
CA ASN A 402 -3.38 -6.88 -2.99
C ASN A 402 -4.03 -8.01 -3.81
N LEU A 403 -3.31 -8.70 -4.68
CA LEU A 403 -3.85 -9.78 -5.52
C LEU A 403 -4.56 -10.89 -4.72
N LEU A 404 -4.06 -11.20 -3.52
CA LEU A 404 -4.55 -12.33 -2.71
C LEU A 404 -6.02 -12.24 -2.35
N GLU A 405 -6.58 -11.03 -2.19
CA GLU A 405 -7.98 -10.87 -1.80
C GLU A 405 -8.93 -11.48 -2.84
N MET A 406 -8.54 -11.44 -4.12
CA MET A 406 -9.31 -12.01 -5.23
C MET A 406 -9.15 -13.52 -5.38
N LEU A 407 -8.17 -14.14 -4.70
CA LEU A 407 -7.82 -15.56 -4.87
C LEU A 407 -8.30 -16.44 -3.72
N SER A 408 -9.00 -15.87 -2.74
CA SER A 408 -9.10 -16.43 -1.39
C SER A 408 -10.23 -17.44 -1.13
N GLU A 409 -11.10 -17.69 -2.13
CA GLU A 409 -12.32 -18.50 -1.99
C GLU A 409 -12.09 -19.87 -1.32
N ASP A 410 -11.04 -20.58 -1.71
CA ASP A 410 -10.76 -21.93 -1.22
C ASP A 410 -9.71 -21.98 -0.09
N PHE A 411 -9.23 -20.82 0.39
CA PHE A 411 -8.05 -20.74 1.25
C PHE A 411 -8.31 -20.07 2.60
N GLY A 412 -9.48 -20.34 3.19
CA GLY A 412 -9.86 -19.78 4.50
C GLY A 412 -10.18 -18.28 4.46
N GLY A 413 -10.41 -17.71 3.27
CA GLY A 413 -10.71 -16.30 3.08
C GLY A 413 -9.46 -15.41 3.02
N ARG A 414 -9.68 -14.14 2.70
CA ARG A 414 -8.64 -13.16 2.36
C ARG A 414 -7.60 -13.01 3.47
N VAL A 415 -8.05 -13.04 4.73
CA VAL A 415 -7.16 -12.85 5.88
C VAL A 415 -6.24 -14.04 6.11
N GLU A 416 -6.73 -15.28 6.00
CA GLU A 416 -5.90 -16.47 6.22
C GLU A 416 -4.91 -16.71 5.08
N LEU A 417 -5.34 -16.52 3.82
CA LEU A 417 -4.44 -16.57 2.67
C LEU A 417 -3.34 -15.49 2.78
N ALA A 418 -3.71 -14.25 3.13
CA ALA A 418 -2.77 -13.16 3.35
C ALA A 418 -1.76 -13.48 4.46
N LYS A 419 -2.21 -14.01 5.60
CA LYS A 419 -1.32 -14.41 6.71
C LYS A 419 -0.27 -15.42 6.26
N ALA A 420 -0.64 -16.42 5.46
CA ALA A 420 0.30 -17.43 4.99
C ALA A 420 1.40 -16.82 4.11
N TYR A 421 1.00 -16.03 3.11
CA TYR A 421 1.92 -15.38 2.18
C TYR A 421 2.80 -14.32 2.86
N TYR A 422 2.22 -13.44 3.67
CA TYR A 422 2.98 -12.38 4.33
C TYR A 422 3.95 -12.91 5.39
N LYS A 423 3.59 -13.99 6.09
CA LYS A 423 4.51 -14.69 7.00
C LYS A 423 5.70 -15.26 6.22
N ALA A 424 5.44 -15.90 5.08
CA ALA A 424 6.47 -16.46 4.23
C ALA A 424 7.41 -15.37 3.65
N LEU A 425 6.83 -14.29 3.12
CA LEU A 425 7.59 -13.13 2.63
C LEU A 425 8.45 -12.51 3.75
N THR A 426 7.87 -12.25 4.92
CA THR A 426 8.58 -11.67 6.07
C THR A 426 9.75 -12.55 6.53
N ALA A 427 9.55 -13.87 6.59
CA ALA A 427 10.61 -14.80 6.97
C ALA A 427 11.77 -14.78 5.96
N SER A 428 11.45 -14.77 4.67
CA SER A 428 12.44 -14.75 3.58
C SER A 428 13.25 -13.45 3.57
N VAL A 429 12.59 -12.30 3.68
CA VAL A 429 13.23 -10.98 3.73
C VAL A 429 14.18 -10.85 4.92
N ARG A 430 13.79 -11.38 6.08
CA ARG A 430 14.66 -11.44 7.27
C ARG A 430 15.92 -12.25 7.04
N LYS A 431 15.81 -13.35 6.30
CA LYS A 431 16.91 -14.26 6.04
C LYS A 431 17.86 -13.74 4.96
N HIS A 432 17.34 -13.13 3.90
CA HIS A 432 18.11 -12.85 2.68
C HIS A 432 18.46 -11.37 2.47
N PHE A 433 17.66 -10.44 3.04
CA PHE A 433 17.79 -9.00 2.76
C PHE A 433 17.90 -8.16 4.04
N ASN A 434 18.71 -8.64 4.99
CA ASN A 434 19.07 -7.92 6.22
C ASN A 434 17.88 -7.44 7.07
N GLY A 435 16.72 -8.12 6.98
CA GLY A 435 15.54 -7.77 7.78
C GLY A 435 14.54 -6.84 7.11
N ASN A 436 14.98 -5.95 6.21
CA ASN A 436 14.14 -4.85 5.73
C ASN A 436 14.33 -4.46 4.25
N GLY A 437 15.11 -5.20 3.46
CA GLY A 437 15.35 -4.89 2.04
C GLY A 437 14.14 -5.12 1.12
N VAL A 438 13.05 -4.37 1.34
CA VAL A 438 11.79 -4.44 0.58
C VAL A 438 11.22 -3.05 0.34
N ILE A 439 10.78 -2.80 -0.89
CA ILE A 439 9.83 -1.73 -1.24
C ILE A 439 8.49 -2.41 -1.56
N ALA A 440 7.44 -2.14 -0.78
CA ALA A 440 6.11 -2.66 -1.07
C ALA A 440 5.35 -1.75 -2.04
N SER A 441 4.62 -2.33 -2.98
CA SER A 441 3.84 -1.63 -4.01
C SER A 441 2.50 -2.32 -4.26
N MET A 442 1.50 -1.55 -4.72
CA MET A 442 0.11 -1.98 -4.95
C MET A 442 -0.58 -2.62 -3.73
N GLN A 443 -0.38 -2.01 -2.57
CA GLN A 443 -0.58 -2.60 -1.25
C GLN A 443 -1.53 -1.80 -0.34
N HIS A 444 -2.34 -0.89 -0.90
CA HIS A 444 -3.11 0.08 -0.10
C HIS A 444 -4.31 -0.51 0.65
N SER A 445 -4.49 -1.83 0.68
CA SER A 445 -5.56 -2.46 1.46
C SER A 445 -5.18 -2.53 2.94
N ASN A 446 -6.13 -2.26 3.83
CA ASN A 446 -5.91 -2.26 5.28
C ASN A 446 -5.54 -3.66 5.80
N ASP A 447 -5.92 -4.75 5.12
CA ASP A 447 -5.45 -6.10 5.48
C ASP A 447 -3.94 -6.27 5.25
N PHE A 448 -3.37 -5.77 4.15
CA PHE A 448 -1.92 -5.70 4.00
C PHE A 448 -1.29 -4.84 5.11
N MET A 449 -1.85 -3.66 5.38
CA MET A 449 -1.31 -2.77 6.42
C MET A 449 -1.27 -3.44 7.80
N TYR A 450 -2.30 -4.21 8.15
CA TYR A 450 -2.41 -4.87 9.45
C TYR A 450 -1.75 -6.25 9.53
N LEU A 451 -1.46 -6.93 8.41
CA LEU A 451 -0.90 -8.30 8.40
C LEU A 451 0.49 -8.39 7.77
N GLY A 452 0.78 -7.58 6.75
CA GLY A 452 1.97 -7.68 5.89
C GLY A 452 3.15 -6.82 6.32
N THR A 453 2.95 -5.89 7.25
CA THR A 453 3.94 -4.86 7.59
C THR A 453 4.69 -5.13 8.89
N GLU A 454 4.83 -6.38 9.33
CA GLU A 454 5.63 -6.68 10.53
C GLU A 454 7.11 -6.30 10.34
N ALA A 455 7.70 -6.64 9.18
CA ALA A 455 9.08 -6.29 8.82
C ALA A 455 9.19 -5.21 7.73
N ILE A 456 8.21 -5.13 6.83
CA ILE A 456 8.21 -4.14 5.74
C ILE A 456 8.07 -2.74 6.33
N ALA A 457 9.02 -1.87 5.99
CA ALA A 457 9.15 -0.52 6.53
C ALA A 457 9.13 0.58 5.45
N LEU A 458 9.06 0.23 4.17
CA LEU A 458 9.04 1.16 3.04
C LEU A 458 8.03 0.67 2.01
N GLY A 459 7.22 1.58 1.47
CA GLY A 459 6.31 1.25 0.39
C GLY A 459 5.58 2.45 -0.19
N ARG A 460 5.07 2.25 -1.41
CA ARG A 460 4.37 3.24 -2.22
C ARG A 460 3.13 3.78 -1.50
N VAL A 461 2.85 5.08 -1.66
CA VAL A 461 1.64 5.71 -1.08
C VAL A 461 0.80 6.44 -2.12
N GLY A 462 1.03 6.20 -3.41
CA GLY A 462 0.24 6.74 -4.50
C GLY A 462 0.28 5.79 -5.69
N ASP A 463 -0.69 5.98 -6.61
CA ASP A 463 -0.67 5.38 -7.95
C ASP A 463 0.62 5.77 -8.70
N ASP A 464 0.89 5.13 -9.84
CA ASP A 464 2.13 5.36 -10.57
C ASP A 464 2.24 6.81 -11.05
N PHE A 465 3.46 7.35 -10.96
CA PHE A 465 3.80 8.58 -11.67
C PHE A 465 3.52 8.38 -13.16
N CYS A 466 2.67 9.24 -13.72
CA CYS A 466 2.35 9.18 -15.13
C CYS A 466 3.41 9.96 -15.92
N SER A 467 4.26 9.25 -16.69
CA SER A 467 5.24 9.88 -17.59
C SER A 467 4.63 10.43 -18.87
N GLU A 468 3.40 10.02 -19.21
CA GLU A 468 2.72 10.45 -20.42
C GLU A 468 2.22 11.90 -20.29
N THR A 469 2.48 12.70 -21.33
CA THR A 469 1.86 14.01 -21.48
C THR A 469 0.55 13.86 -22.22
N MET A 470 -0.56 14.24 -21.59
CA MET A 470 -1.86 14.28 -22.24
C MET A 470 -1.91 15.44 -23.25
N GLU A 471 -2.45 15.18 -24.44
CA GLU A 471 -2.66 16.20 -25.48
C GLU A 471 -3.66 17.29 -25.05
N GLN A 472 -4.59 16.95 -24.15
CA GLN A 472 -5.55 17.90 -23.60
C GLN A 472 -4.86 18.93 -22.70
N ALA A 473 -5.04 20.21 -23.02
CA ALA A 473 -4.47 21.32 -22.25
C ALA A 473 -4.87 21.21 -20.77
N GLY A 474 -3.87 21.11 -19.89
CA GLY A 474 -4.07 21.00 -18.44
C GLY A 474 -4.15 19.57 -17.89
N GLY A 475 -4.43 18.55 -18.72
CA GLY A 475 -4.56 17.16 -18.27
C GLY A 475 -3.27 16.61 -17.65
N THR A 476 -2.13 16.88 -18.29
CA THR A 476 -0.79 16.52 -17.77
C THR A 476 -0.57 17.10 -16.37
N TYR A 477 -0.84 18.39 -16.17
CA TYR A 477 -0.60 19.06 -14.89
C TYR A 477 -1.57 18.60 -13.79
N TRP A 478 -2.83 18.36 -14.15
CA TRP A 478 -3.83 17.86 -13.23
C TRP A 478 -3.46 16.47 -12.70
N LEU A 479 -3.07 15.53 -13.58
CA LEU A 479 -2.62 14.19 -13.17
C LEU A 479 -1.44 14.23 -12.19
N GLN A 480 -0.46 15.10 -12.44
CA GLN A 480 0.67 15.27 -11.53
C GLN A 480 0.25 15.85 -10.18
N GLY A 481 -0.69 16.81 -10.17
CA GLY A 481 -1.30 17.32 -8.95
C GLY A 481 -2.03 16.22 -8.16
N CYS A 482 -2.83 15.40 -8.84
CA CYS A 482 -3.52 14.26 -8.26
C CYS A 482 -2.55 13.27 -7.61
N HIS A 483 -1.45 12.92 -8.28
CA HIS A 483 -0.41 12.05 -7.72
C HIS A 483 0.11 12.54 -6.36
N VAL A 484 0.44 13.84 -6.28
CA VAL A 484 0.95 14.43 -5.04
C VAL A 484 -0.13 14.50 -3.95
N VAL A 485 -1.39 14.75 -4.31
CA VAL A 485 -2.52 14.65 -3.37
C VAL A 485 -2.65 13.23 -2.83
N HIS A 486 -2.60 12.21 -3.70
CA HIS A 486 -2.67 10.81 -3.28
C HIS A 486 -1.57 10.50 -2.26
N CYS A 487 -0.32 10.81 -2.62
CA CYS A 487 0.83 10.54 -1.76
C CYS A 487 0.74 11.25 -0.40
N ALA A 488 0.41 12.54 -0.39
CA ALA A 488 0.34 13.33 0.84
C ALA A 488 -0.78 12.86 1.77
N TYR A 489 -2.00 12.66 1.27
CA TYR A 489 -3.12 12.26 2.12
C TYR A 489 -3.02 10.81 2.56
N ASN A 490 -2.60 9.88 1.69
CA ASN A 490 -2.38 8.49 2.10
C ASN A 490 -1.29 8.37 3.19
N SER A 491 -0.29 9.26 3.17
CA SER A 491 0.74 9.32 4.22
C SER A 491 0.17 9.61 5.62
N LEU A 492 -1.01 10.24 5.74
CA LEU A 492 -1.66 10.46 7.03
C LEU A 492 -2.00 9.16 7.75
N TRP A 493 -2.39 8.13 7.00
CA TRP A 493 -2.70 6.80 7.54
C TRP A 493 -1.50 5.87 7.44
N ILE A 494 -1.01 5.64 6.22
CA ILE A 494 0.02 4.65 5.90
C ILE A 494 1.37 5.01 6.54
N GLY A 495 1.68 6.31 6.66
CA GLY A 495 2.93 6.80 7.24
C GLY A 495 3.16 6.38 8.70
N ASN A 496 2.09 6.07 9.45
CA ASN A 496 2.21 5.54 10.81
C ASN A 496 2.79 4.12 10.83
N ILE A 497 2.71 3.40 9.72
CA ILE A 497 3.04 1.98 9.60
C ILE A 497 4.33 1.79 8.80
N ILE A 498 4.44 2.42 7.63
CA ILE A 498 5.61 2.30 6.74
C ILE A 498 6.05 3.69 6.26
N GLN A 499 7.34 3.84 5.96
CA GLN A 499 7.89 5.03 5.34
C GLN A 499 7.24 5.22 3.96
N PRO A 500 6.57 6.36 3.73
CA PRO A 500 5.96 6.64 2.45
C PRO A 500 6.99 6.80 1.33
N ASP A 501 6.79 6.05 0.25
CA ASP A 501 7.47 6.20 -1.03
C ASP A 501 6.52 6.89 -2.02
N TRP A 502 6.94 8.05 -2.51
CA TRP A 502 6.15 8.91 -3.40
C TRP A 502 6.35 8.59 -4.88
N ASP A 503 6.98 7.45 -5.16
CA ASP A 503 7.35 6.95 -6.48
C ASP A 503 8.48 7.72 -7.16
N MET A 504 9.05 7.08 -8.18
CA MET A 504 9.93 7.72 -9.15
C MET A 504 9.28 8.92 -9.84
N PHE A 505 10.11 9.70 -10.51
CA PHE A 505 9.67 10.70 -11.49
C PHE A 505 10.73 10.82 -12.60
N GLN A 506 10.37 11.48 -13.69
CA GLN A 506 11.32 11.83 -14.75
C GLN A 506 11.79 13.28 -14.60
N SER A 507 13.10 13.50 -14.54
CA SER A 507 13.74 14.81 -14.39
C SER A 507 13.59 15.70 -15.63
N THR A 508 13.25 15.09 -16.78
CA THR A 508 12.97 15.78 -18.04
C THR A 508 11.48 16.02 -18.29
N HIS A 509 10.59 15.58 -17.40
CA HIS A 509 9.15 15.80 -17.55
C HIS A 509 8.81 17.29 -17.41
N PRO A 510 7.77 17.82 -18.10
CA PRO A 510 7.36 19.23 -17.96
C PRO A 510 7.05 19.66 -16.53
N CYS A 511 6.62 18.74 -15.66
CA CYS A 511 6.37 18.99 -14.23
C CYS A 511 7.54 18.59 -13.32
N ALA A 512 8.74 18.33 -13.85
CA ALA A 512 9.84 17.76 -13.07
C ALA A 512 10.24 18.60 -11.85
N GLU A 513 10.23 19.93 -11.93
CA GLU A 513 10.54 20.80 -10.78
C GLU A 513 9.51 20.64 -9.65
N PHE A 514 8.22 20.48 -10.00
CA PHE A 514 7.15 20.19 -9.04
C PHE A 514 7.36 18.83 -8.36
N HIS A 515 7.70 17.79 -9.13
CA HIS A 515 8.00 16.47 -8.55
C HIS A 515 9.25 16.51 -7.68
N ALA A 516 10.34 17.12 -8.15
CA ALA A 516 11.57 17.29 -7.38
C ALA A 516 11.31 17.97 -6.03
N ALA A 517 10.58 19.08 -6.01
CA ALA A 517 10.22 19.77 -4.78
C ALA A 517 9.34 18.89 -3.86
N SER A 518 8.36 18.19 -4.44
CA SER A 518 7.47 17.29 -3.67
C SER A 518 8.22 16.12 -3.02
N ARG A 519 9.18 15.50 -3.73
CA ARG A 519 10.01 14.41 -3.19
C ARG A 519 11.01 14.92 -2.16
N ALA A 520 11.58 16.12 -2.35
CA ALA A 520 12.47 16.74 -1.36
C ALA A 520 11.80 16.93 0.01
N ILE A 521 10.53 17.35 0.03
CA ILE A 521 9.77 17.48 1.30
C ILE A 521 9.16 16.17 1.78
N SER A 522 8.95 15.17 0.92
CA SER A 522 8.24 13.91 1.23
C SER A 522 8.74 13.18 2.46
N GLY A 523 10.06 13.26 2.73
CA GLY A 523 10.73 12.48 3.76
C GLY A 523 10.96 11.00 3.39
N GLY A 524 10.59 10.59 2.17
CA GLY A 524 10.82 9.27 1.61
C GLY A 524 12.07 9.20 0.70
N PRO A 525 12.26 8.08 -0.02
CA PRO A 525 13.35 7.95 -0.99
C PRO A 525 13.18 8.92 -2.17
N ILE A 526 14.30 9.25 -2.81
CA ILE A 526 14.32 10.06 -4.05
C ILE A 526 15.04 9.27 -5.12
N TYR A 527 14.28 8.79 -6.10
CA TYR A 527 14.81 8.11 -7.26
C TYR A 527 14.08 8.56 -8.53
N ILE A 528 14.78 8.50 -9.66
CA ILE A 528 14.23 8.88 -10.96
C ILE A 528 14.10 7.67 -11.88
N SER A 529 13.37 7.82 -12.98
CA SER A 529 13.25 6.79 -14.03
C SER A 529 13.53 7.36 -15.43
N ASP A 530 14.45 8.30 -15.53
CA ASP A 530 14.86 8.91 -16.79
C ASP A 530 15.36 7.88 -17.82
N SER A 531 15.03 8.10 -19.09
CA SER A 531 15.68 7.38 -20.19
C SER A 531 17.19 7.65 -20.21
N VAL A 532 17.97 6.64 -20.58
CA VAL A 532 19.44 6.75 -20.67
C VAL A 532 19.86 7.94 -21.54
N GLY A 533 20.75 8.78 -21.00
CA GLY A 533 21.29 9.95 -21.68
C GLY A 533 20.34 11.17 -21.70
N LYS A 534 19.14 11.06 -21.12
CA LYS A 534 18.17 12.16 -21.01
C LYS A 534 17.96 12.56 -19.56
N HIS A 535 18.94 13.28 -19.01
CA HIS A 535 18.91 13.75 -17.63
C HIS A 535 18.93 15.27 -17.54
N ASN A 536 18.11 15.83 -16.66
CA ASN A 536 18.19 17.23 -16.29
C ASN A 536 19.13 17.40 -15.08
N PHE A 537 20.44 17.37 -15.32
CA PHE A 537 21.43 17.48 -14.25
C PHE A 537 21.36 18.80 -13.46
N LYS A 538 20.86 19.88 -14.08
CA LYS A 538 20.64 21.14 -13.35
C LYS A 538 19.62 20.95 -12.23
N LEU A 539 18.52 20.24 -12.52
CA LEU A 539 17.50 19.92 -11.52
C LEU A 539 18.00 18.88 -10.51
N LEU A 540 18.63 17.79 -10.98
CA LEU A 540 19.10 16.71 -10.11
C LEU A 540 20.12 17.19 -9.06
N LYS A 541 21.00 18.13 -9.42
CA LYS A 541 21.97 18.74 -8.49
C LYS A 541 21.33 19.59 -7.38
N ASN A 542 20.03 19.89 -7.46
CA ASN A 542 19.29 20.50 -6.34
C ASN A 542 18.81 19.47 -5.32
N LEU A 543 18.81 18.17 -5.66
CA LEU A 543 18.34 17.08 -4.79
C LEU A 543 19.48 16.19 -4.30
N VAL A 544 20.49 15.97 -5.15
CA VAL A 544 21.54 14.96 -4.97
C VAL A 544 22.85 15.61 -4.61
N LEU A 545 23.47 15.14 -3.52
CA LEU A 545 24.80 15.56 -3.11
C LEU A 545 25.89 14.88 -3.96
N PRO A 546 27.12 15.43 -4.03
CA PRO A 546 28.19 14.86 -4.85
C PRO A 546 28.56 13.41 -4.54
N ASP A 547 28.26 12.94 -3.32
CA ASP A 547 28.48 11.56 -2.87
C ASP A 547 27.30 10.62 -3.15
N GLY A 548 26.26 11.10 -3.84
CA GLY A 548 25.05 10.33 -4.16
C GLY A 548 24.04 10.22 -3.02
N SER A 549 24.27 10.87 -1.88
CA SER A 549 23.27 10.96 -0.81
C SER A 549 22.22 12.04 -1.09
N VAL A 550 21.08 11.96 -0.40
CA VAL A 550 20.00 12.95 -0.48
C VAL A 550 19.70 13.54 0.90
N LEU A 551 19.33 14.81 0.93
CA LEU A 551 18.85 15.46 2.16
C LEU A 551 17.37 15.15 2.34
N ARG A 552 17.03 14.59 3.50
CA ARG A 552 15.67 14.11 3.78
C ARG A 552 15.09 14.75 5.03
N SER A 553 13.81 15.09 4.95
CA SER A 553 13.03 15.51 6.12
C SER A 553 12.93 14.37 7.15
N GLN A 554 12.77 14.73 8.43
CA GLN A 554 12.75 13.79 9.55
C GLN A 554 11.49 12.91 9.59
N HIS A 555 10.34 13.46 9.22
CA HIS A 555 9.07 12.75 9.20
C HIS A 555 8.64 12.47 7.76
N TYR A 556 7.42 11.97 7.58
CA TYR A 556 6.76 11.93 6.28
C TYR A 556 5.89 13.17 6.10
N ALA A 557 5.79 13.63 4.86
CA ALA A 557 5.07 14.85 4.54
C ALA A 557 3.54 14.67 4.62
N LEU A 558 2.85 15.67 5.17
CA LEU A 558 1.41 15.66 5.39
C LEU A 558 0.75 16.92 4.85
N PRO A 559 -0.53 16.87 4.42
CA PRO A 559 -1.29 18.07 4.11
C PRO A 559 -1.39 18.94 5.37
N SER A 560 -1.36 20.27 5.22
CA SER A 560 -1.61 21.18 6.35
C SER A 560 -3.07 21.11 6.79
N ARG A 561 -3.34 21.51 8.04
CA ARG A 561 -4.64 21.31 8.68
C ARG A 561 -5.77 21.95 7.89
N ASP A 562 -5.52 23.11 7.31
CA ASP A 562 -6.51 23.86 6.54
C ASP A 562 -6.81 23.25 5.15
N CYS A 563 -6.00 22.30 4.69
CA CYS A 563 -6.28 21.49 3.50
C CYS A 563 -6.95 20.16 3.84
N LEU A 564 -6.78 19.63 5.07
CA LEU A 564 -7.18 18.26 5.43
C LEU A 564 -8.64 17.92 5.07
N PHE A 565 -9.55 18.88 5.21
CA PHE A 565 -10.97 18.68 4.96
C PHE A 565 -11.47 19.40 3.70
N GLU A 566 -10.57 19.90 2.85
CA GLU A 566 -10.93 20.53 1.57
C GLU A 566 -10.59 19.60 0.40
N ASP A 567 -11.08 19.94 -0.80
CA ASP A 567 -10.83 19.20 -2.04
C ASP A 567 -9.83 19.95 -2.95
N PRO A 568 -8.51 19.80 -2.75
CA PRO A 568 -7.51 20.51 -3.56
C PRO A 568 -7.41 20.03 -5.02
N VAL A 569 -8.20 19.02 -5.43
CA VAL A 569 -8.13 18.46 -6.80
C VAL A 569 -9.26 19.02 -7.67
N HIS A 570 -10.44 19.21 -7.10
CA HIS A 570 -11.67 19.48 -7.86
C HIS A 570 -12.30 20.84 -7.53
N ASP A 571 -12.03 21.42 -6.36
CA ASP A 571 -12.78 22.62 -5.93
C ASP A 571 -12.35 23.93 -6.64
N GLY A 572 -11.22 23.92 -7.34
CA GLY A 572 -10.67 25.08 -8.05
C GLY A 572 -10.27 26.26 -7.17
N LYS A 573 -10.28 26.12 -5.84
CA LYS A 573 -10.01 27.19 -4.86
C LYS A 573 -8.88 26.84 -3.89
N THR A 574 -8.72 25.56 -3.54
CA THR A 574 -7.81 25.12 -2.48
C THR A 574 -6.45 24.78 -3.08
N MET A 575 -5.43 25.53 -2.68
CA MET A 575 -4.04 25.18 -2.98
C MET A 575 -3.55 24.15 -1.95
N LEU A 576 -3.11 22.98 -2.42
CA LEU A 576 -2.50 21.97 -1.55
C LEU A 576 -1.25 22.54 -0.87
N LYS A 577 -1.25 22.54 0.46
CA LYS A 577 -0.09 22.87 1.28
C LYS A 577 0.36 21.62 2.01
N ILE A 578 1.66 21.35 1.92
CA ILE A 578 2.29 20.16 2.48
C ILE A 578 3.41 20.63 3.41
N TRP A 579 3.54 19.97 4.55
CA TRP A 579 4.58 20.29 5.53
C TRP A 579 5.33 19.04 5.98
N ASN A 580 6.58 19.25 6.36
CA ASN A 580 7.45 18.29 7.01
C ASN A 580 8.50 19.05 7.83
N LEU A 581 9.23 18.35 8.70
CA LEU A 581 10.23 18.94 9.59
C LEU A 581 11.62 18.43 9.21
N ASN A 582 12.59 19.35 9.14
CA ASN A 582 14.00 18.97 9.05
C ASN A 582 14.52 18.56 10.42
N LYS A 583 15.52 17.67 10.42
CA LYS A 583 16.27 17.34 11.63
C LYS A 583 16.97 18.62 12.12
N LYS A 584 16.66 19.03 13.36
CA LYS A 584 17.33 20.15 14.03
C LYS A 584 18.80 19.86 14.31
#